data_AF-A0A4D6WRI5-F1
#
_entry.id   AF-A0A4D6WRI5-F1
#
_cell.length_a   1.000
_cell.length_b   1.000
_cell.length_c   1.000
_cell.angle_alpha   90.00
_cell.angle_beta   90.00
_cell.angle_gamma   90.00
#
_symmetry.space_group_name_H-M   'P 1'
#
loop_
_entity.id
_entity.type
_entity.pdbx_description
1 polymer ?
#
loop_
_entity_poly.entity_id
_entity_poly.type
_entity_poly.pdbx_seq_one_letter_code
_entity_poly.pdbx_strand_id
1 'polypeptide(L)'
;MAIRLYKAYTPGTRNRTVSTFSELTNKKPEKSLIQKYHSSKGHNNRGIITCRHRGGGHKKRYRIVDFKRNKLYIEGKVFSIEYDPNRNARLALLHYSDGEKRYILHPRSLNIGNTVISGPNSPIEVGNALPLLNIPLGTAVHNIELKPNKGGQIVRAAGTYAQIVAKEGDFVTLKMPSSEVRIINKNCYATIGQVGNIDASNITIGKAGRNRWLGKKPTVRGVVMNPIDHPHGGGEGKSPIGKTHPVTPWGKPALGQKTRKKKKYSNKYILRRRK
;
A
#
# COMPACT_ATOMS: atom_id res chain seq x y z
N MET A 1 9.21 15.97 0.78
CA MET A 1 9.82 14.80 1.42
C MET A 1 11.25 14.72 0.91
N ALA A 2 12.21 14.33 1.75
CA ALA A 2 13.62 14.31 1.35
C ALA A 2 14.25 12.96 1.70
N ILE A 3 15.17 12.54 0.83
CA ILE A 3 15.98 11.36 1.04
C ILE A 3 17.35 11.80 1.53
N ARG A 4 17.80 11.20 2.63
CA ARG A 4 19.17 11.33 3.13
C ARG A 4 20.02 10.20 2.57
N LEU A 5 21.09 10.59 1.87
CA LEU A 5 22.20 9.71 1.51
C LEU A 5 23.19 9.63 2.68
N TYR A 6 23.73 8.44 2.93
CA TYR A 6 24.84 8.30 3.89
C TYR A 6 26.18 8.54 3.20
N LYS A 7 27.14 9.09 3.95
CA LYS A 7 28.54 9.08 3.54
C LYS A 7 29.06 7.64 3.45
N ALA A 8 29.97 7.40 2.51
CA ALA A 8 30.48 6.08 2.15
C ALA A 8 31.53 5.51 3.12
N TYR A 9 31.31 5.63 4.44
CA TYR A 9 32.25 5.14 5.46
C TYR A 9 32.36 3.61 5.50
N THR A 10 31.28 2.89 5.16
CA THR A 10 31.27 1.41 5.14
C THR A 10 30.67 0.91 3.82
N PRO A 11 31.02 -0.32 3.38
CA PRO A 11 30.42 -0.91 2.18
C PRO A 11 28.88 -0.95 2.23
N GLY A 12 28.31 -1.18 3.42
CA GLY A 12 26.86 -1.23 3.62
C GLY A 12 26.15 0.13 3.64
N THR A 13 26.89 1.25 3.74
CA THR A 13 26.33 2.61 3.74
C THR A 13 26.54 3.37 2.44
N ARG A 14 27.50 2.96 1.59
CA ARG A 14 27.86 3.63 0.32
C ARG A 14 26.67 4.03 -0.55
N ASN A 15 25.76 3.10 -0.80
CA ASN A 15 24.56 3.32 -1.63
C ASN A 15 23.27 3.33 -0.81
N ARG A 16 23.35 3.47 0.51
CA ARG A 16 22.19 3.38 1.40
C ARG A 16 21.50 4.73 1.50
N THR A 17 20.18 4.72 1.34
CA THR A 17 19.33 5.90 1.54
C THR A 17 18.30 5.67 2.64
N VAL A 18 17.93 6.75 3.34
CA VAL A 18 16.88 6.73 4.37
C VAL A 18 16.02 7.99 4.21
N SER A 19 14.72 7.86 4.52
CA SER A 19 13.82 9.01 4.64
C SER A 19 14.32 9.96 5.73
N THR A 20 14.36 11.28 5.49
CA THR A 20 14.75 12.27 6.52
C THR A 20 13.77 12.33 7.70
N PHE A 21 12.52 11.92 7.49
CA PHE A 21 11.45 11.98 8.49
C PHE A 21 11.10 13.40 8.97
N SER A 22 11.44 14.43 8.19
CA SER A 22 11.19 15.84 8.54
C SER A 22 9.71 16.20 8.67
N GLU A 23 8.82 15.49 7.97
CA GLU A 23 7.37 15.67 8.09
C GLU A 23 6.76 15.10 9.37
N LEU A 24 7.52 14.31 10.14
CA LEU A 24 7.00 13.67 11.34
C LEU A 24 7.03 14.65 12.50
N THR A 25 5.90 14.82 13.16
CA THR A 25 5.79 15.79 14.25
C THR A 25 5.71 15.14 15.61
N ASN A 26 5.07 13.97 15.70
CA ASN A 26 5.06 13.17 16.91
C ASN A 26 5.77 11.82 16.68
N LYS A 27 6.66 11.48 17.62
CA LYS A 27 7.38 10.20 17.64
C LYS A 27 6.60 9.11 18.38
N LYS A 28 5.65 9.49 19.24
CA LYS A 28 4.84 8.56 20.04
C LYS A 28 3.43 8.42 19.44
N PRO A 29 2.93 7.20 19.22
CA PRO A 29 1.55 6.97 18.77
C PRO A 29 0.53 7.11 19.92
N GLU A 30 -0.73 7.38 19.55
CA GLU A 30 -1.87 7.46 20.47
C GLU A 30 -2.19 6.10 21.09
N LYS A 31 -2.16 5.98 22.43
CA LYS A 31 -2.26 4.69 23.12
C LYS A 31 -3.55 3.93 22.82
N SER A 32 -4.69 4.62 22.72
CA SER A 32 -6.01 4.02 22.48
C SER A 32 -6.16 3.44 21.07
N LEU A 33 -5.37 3.91 20.10
CA LEU A 33 -5.46 3.53 18.69
C LEU A 33 -4.42 2.48 18.28
N ILE A 34 -3.84 1.77 19.26
CA ILE A 34 -2.80 0.78 19.04
C ILE A 34 -3.26 -0.60 19.51
N GLN A 35 -3.05 -1.60 18.67
CA GLN A 35 -3.32 -3.00 18.99
C GLN A 35 -2.05 -3.86 18.89
N LYS A 36 -2.01 -4.97 19.64
CA LYS A 36 -0.98 -6.00 19.46
C LYS A 36 -1.05 -6.55 18.03
N TYR A 37 0.10 -6.56 17.35
CA TYR A 37 0.20 -7.13 16.01
C TYR A 37 0.88 -8.49 16.07
N HIS A 38 0.12 -9.55 15.77
CA HIS A 38 0.68 -10.89 15.62
C HIS A 38 1.04 -11.15 14.14
N SER A 39 2.31 -11.45 13.87
CA SER A 39 2.78 -11.80 12.53
C SER A 39 2.84 -13.31 12.37
N SER A 40 2.14 -13.86 11.38
CA SER A 40 2.17 -15.29 11.07
C SER A 40 3.48 -15.77 10.45
N LYS A 41 4.42 -14.86 10.14
CA LYS A 41 5.74 -15.17 9.55
C LYS A 41 5.65 -16.04 8.28
N GLY A 42 4.53 -15.99 7.55
CA GLY A 42 4.30 -16.77 6.33
C GLY A 42 3.66 -18.15 6.53
N HIS A 43 3.25 -18.49 7.76
CA HIS A 43 2.59 -19.75 8.08
C HIS A 43 1.05 -19.58 8.09
N ASN A 44 0.32 -20.66 7.82
CA ASN A 44 -1.13 -20.71 7.97
C ASN A 44 -1.54 -21.16 9.39
N ASN A 45 -2.83 -21.37 9.62
CA ASN A 45 -3.38 -21.87 10.90
C ASN A 45 -2.89 -23.28 11.29
N ARG A 46 -2.45 -24.10 10.33
CA ARG A 46 -1.84 -25.43 10.57
C ARG A 46 -0.34 -25.36 10.90
N GLY A 47 0.25 -24.16 10.91
CA GLY A 47 1.69 -23.99 11.09
C GLY A 47 2.53 -24.28 9.83
N ILE A 48 1.91 -24.51 8.67
CA ILE A 48 2.61 -24.82 7.43
C ILE A 48 3.02 -23.53 6.71
N ILE A 49 4.23 -23.48 6.17
CA ILE A 49 4.73 -22.38 5.34
C ILE A 49 3.93 -22.32 4.04
N THR A 50 3.08 -21.30 3.89
CA THR A 50 2.32 -21.03 2.65
C THR A 50 2.94 -19.90 1.84
N CYS A 51 3.58 -18.94 2.50
CA CYS A 51 4.33 -17.86 1.88
C CYS A 51 5.78 -17.92 2.32
N ARG A 52 6.67 -18.32 1.40
CA ARG A 52 8.11 -18.38 1.65
C ARG A 52 8.70 -16.99 1.94
N HIS A 53 9.89 -17.00 2.54
CA HIS A 53 10.75 -15.82 2.73
C HIS A 53 10.22 -14.73 3.67
N ARG A 54 9.34 -15.07 4.62
CA ARG A 54 8.82 -14.15 5.65
C ARG A 54 9.32 -14.53 7.05
N GLY A 55 9.56 -13.55 7.90
CA GLY A 55 9.87 -13.72 9.33
C GLY A 55 11.12 -12.98 9.82
N GLY A 56 11.28 -12.91 11.16
CA GLY A 56 12.47 -12.34 11.82
C GLY A 56 12.58 -10.82 11.78
N GLY A 57 11.49 -10.10 11.49
CA GLY A 57 11.47 -8.63 11.49
C GLY A 57 11.28 -8.03 12.88
N HIS A 58 11.49 -6.72 12.99
CA HIS A 58 11.29 -5.98 14.23
C HIS A 58 9.83 -6.08 14.72
N LYS A 59 9.63 -6.11 16.04
CA LYS A 59 8.29 -6.11 16.66
C LYS A 59 7.52 -4.86 16.26
N LYS A 60 6.25 -5.01 15.92
CA LYS A 60 5.38 -3.89 15.51
C LYS A 60 4.12 -3.89 16.37
N ARG A 61 3.51 -2.72 16.49
CA ARG A 61 2.13 -2.60 16.96
C ARG A 61 1.27 -2.11 15.81
N TYR A 62 0.03 -2.61 15.72
CA TYR A 62 -0.88 -2.22 14.67
C TYR A 62 -1.55 -0.91 15.03
N ARG A 63 -1.55 0.04 14.10
CA ARG A 63 -2.30 1.29 14.24
C ARG A 63 -3.66 1.14 13.58
N ILE A 64 -4.73 1.36 14.35
CA ILE A 64 -6.11 1.29 13.89
C ILE A 64 -6.35 2.54 13.02
N VAL A 65 -6.55 2.32 11.71
CA VAL A 65 -6.78 3.38 10.72
C VAL A 65 -8.24 3.35 10.31
N ASP A 66 -8.86 4.53 10.24
CA ASP A 66 -10.19 4.71 9.69
C ASP A 66 -10.12 4.75 8.16
N PHE A 67 -10.35 3.60 7.54
CA PHE A 67 -10.47 3.50 6.09
C PHE A 67 -11.88 3.85 5.58
N LYS A 68 -12.89 3.90 6.46
CA LYS A 68 -14.30 4.09 6.08
C LYS A 68 -14.70 5.56 6.05
N ARG A 69 -14.10 6.39 6.89
CA ARG A 69 -14.43 7.82 7.02
C ARG A 69 -15.92 8.01 7.32
N ASN A 70 -16.44 7.20 8.24
CA ASN A 70 -17.87 7.13 8.56
C ASN A 70 -18.37 8.24 9.51
N LYS A 71 -17.49 9.09 10.04
CA LYS A 71 -17.89 10.32 10.74
C LYS A 71 -18.27 11.38 9.72
N LEU A 72 -19.55 11.42 9.37
CA LEU A 72 -20.08 12.37 8.41
C LEU A 72 -20.36 13.71 9.10
N TYR A 73 -20.03 14.81 8.42
CA TYR A 73 -20.28 16.20 8.84
C TYR A 73 -19.61 16.65 10.15
N ILE A 74 -18.70 15.84 10.70
CA ILE A 74 -17.91 16.20 11.89
C ILE A 74 -16.51 16.57 11.42
N GLU A 75 -16.08 17.78 11.76
CA GLU A 75 -14.75 18.27 11.44
C GLU A 75 -13.68 17.60 12.31
N GLY A 76 -12.61 17.16 11.67
CA GLY A 76 -11.41 16.64 12.32
C GLY A 76 -10.21 17.53 12.03
N LYS A 77 -9.60 18.11 13.07
CA LYS A 77 -8.36 18.88 12.95
C LYS A 77 -7.16 17.94 12.93
N VAL A 78 -6.24 18.15 11.99
CA VAL A 78 -4.99 17.41 11.91
C VAL A 78 -4.08 17.81 13.06
N PHE A 79 -3.88 16.90 14.00
CA PHE A 79 -3.07 17.14 15.19
C PHE A 79 -1.59 16.80 14.95
N SER A 80 -1.32 15.64 14.36
CA SER A 80 0.05 15.18 14.12
C SER A 80 0.17 14.35 12.85
N ILE A 81 1.39 14.34 12.28
CA ILE A 81 1.77 13.43 11.20
C ILE A 81 2.77 12.44 11.77
N GLU A 82 2.51 11.15 11.56
CA GLU A 82 3.23 10.08 12.23
C GLU A 82 3.70 8.97 11.28
N TYR A 83 4.76 8.28 11.71
CA TYR A 83 5.29 7.10 11.04
C TYR A 83 4.54 5.83 11.44
N ASP A 84 4.00 5.08 10.48
CA ASP A 84 3.49 3.75 10.75
C ASP A 84 4.44 2.63 10.25
N PRO A 85 4.85 1.68 11.09
CA PRO A 85 5.71 0.58 10.66
C PRO A 85 4.99 -0.51 9.83
N ASN A 86 3.67 -0.48 9.72
CA ASN A 86 2.87 -1.54 9.07
C ASN A 86 2.55 -1.23 7.60
N ARG A 87 2.77 0.01 7.16
CA ARG A 87 2.54 0.46 5.78
C ARG A 87 3.63 1.44 5.34
N ASN A 88 3.69 1.72 4.04
CA ASN A 88 4.66 2.68 3.52
C ASN A 88 4.18 4.14 3.66
N ALA A 89 2.86 4.38 3.67
CA ALA A 89 2.29 5.72 3.83
C ALA A 89 2.41 6.22 5.26
N ARG A 90 2.49 7.55 5.44
CA ARG A 90 2.35 8.20 6.75
C ARG A 90 0.89 8.18 7.20
N LEU A 91 0.67 8.37 8.49
CA LEU A 91 -0.66 8.60 9.04
C LEU A 91 -0.77 10.03 9.54
N ALA A 92 -1.97 10.59 9.44
CA ALA A 92 -2.34 11.78 10.16
C ALA A 92 -3.26 11.38 11.33
N LEU A 93 -2.97 11.89 12.53
CA LEU A 93 -3.88 11.80 13.68
C LEU A 93 -4.86 12.97 13.60
N LEU A 94 -6.15 12.65 13.56
CA LEU A 94 -7.22 13.63 13.61
C LEU A 94 -7.80 13.70 15.02
N HIS A 95 -8.06 14.91 15.50
CA HIS A 95 -8.94 15.18 16.64
C HIS A 95 -10.25 15.73 16.10
N TYR A 96 -11.33 14.98 16.27
CA TYR A 96 -12.66 15.41 15.91
C TYR A 96 -13.22 16.39 16.94
N SER A 97 -14.17 17.23 16.53
CA SER A 97 -14.84 18.18 17.43
C SER A 97 -15.59 17.49 18.58
N ASP A 98 -16.01 16.23 18.39
CA ASP A 98 -16.63 15.39 19.42
C ASP A 98 -15.62 14.75 20.41
N GLY A 99 -14.33 15.07 20.27
CA GLY A 99 -13.26 14.57 21.15
C GLY A 99 -12.69 13.21 20.74
N GLU A 100 -13.29 12.51 19.76
CA GLU A 100 -12.73 11.24 19.29
C GLU A 100 -11.47 11.49 18.46
N LYS A 101 -10.52 10.56 18.57
CA LYS A 101 -9.28 10.59 17.80
C LYS A 101 -9.25 9.43 16.81
N ARG A 102 -8.79 9.68 15.58
CA ARG A 102 -8.62 8.62 14.57
C ARG A 102 -7.39 8.83 13.72
N TYR A 103 -6.80 7.73 13.28
CA TYR A 103 -5.79 7.78 12.23
C TYR A 103 -6.41 7.69 10.84
N ILE A 104 -5.94 8.54 9.94
CA ILE A 104 -6.19 8.43 8.50
C ILE A 104 -4.87 8.27 7.75
N LEU A 105 -4.94 7.83 6.49
CA LEU A 105 -3.80 7.95 5.60
C LEU A 105 -3.50 9.43 5.37
N HIS A 106 -2.23 9.82 5.52
CA HIS A 106 -1.81 11.19 5.28
C HIS A 106 -1.74 11.46 3.76
N PRO A 107 -2.58 12.37 3.24
CA PRO A 107 -2.46 12.86 1.87
C PRO A 107 -1.28 13.81 1.75
N ARG A 108 -0.75 13.93 0.53
CA ARG A 108 0.22 14.96 0.16
C ARG A 108 -0.40 16.34 0.39
N SER A 109 0.40 17.28 0.92
CA SER A 109 0.00 18.67 1.18
C SER A 109 -0.97 18.88 2.34
N LEU A 110 -1.32 17.84 3.10
CA LEU A 110 -2.09 18.01 4.33
C LEU A 110 -1.15 18.43 5.48
N ASN A 111 -1.28 19.66 5.96
CA ASN A 111 -0.47 20.19 7.05
C ASN A 111 -1.16 20.03 8.40
N ILE A 112 -0.41 20.24 9.47
CA ILE A 112 -0.97 20.29 10.83
C ILE A 112 -1.88 21.50 10.95
N GLY A 113 -2.97 21.33 11.67
CA GLY A 113 -3.96 22.38 11.90
C GLY A 113 -5.03 22.47 10.81
N ASN A 114 -4.82 21.85 9.63
CA ASN A 114 -5.88 21.75 8.64
C ASN A 114 -7.09 20.98 9.19
N THR A 115 -8.28 21.43 8.80
CA THR A 115 -9.53 20.75 9.08
C THR A 115 -9.84 19.78 7.96
N VAL A 116 -10.44 18.65 8.33
CA VAL A 116 -10.81 17.61 7.39
C VAL A 116 -12.19 17.10 7.74
N ILE A 117 -13.09 17.08 6.76
CA ILE A 117 -14.47 16.67 6.91
C ILE A 117 -14.80 15.54 5.93
N SER A 118 -15.76 14.70 6.29
CA SER A 118 -16.26 13.63 5.42
C SER A 118 -17.76 13.80 5.22
N GLY A 119 -18.24 13.61 4.01
CA GLY A 119 -19.66 13.83 3.68
C GLY A 119 -19.90 14.06 2.19
N PRO A 120 -21.14 13.89 1.71
CA PRO A 120 -21.50 14.18 0.33
C PRO A 120 -21.34 15.67 -0.01
N ASN A 121 -21.60 16.58 0.93
CA ASN A 121 -21.55 18.03 0.71
C ASN A 121 -20.25 18.65 1.22
N SER A 122 -19.20 17.85 1.45
CA SER A 122 -17.91 18.36 1.90
C SER A 122 -17.22 19.18 0.80
N PRO A 123 -16.39 20.19 1.15
CA PRO A 123 -15.65 20.95 0.16
C PRO A 123 -14.59 20.06 -0.51
N ILE A 124 -14.28 20.38 -1.78
CA ILE A 124 -13.35 19.62 -2.62
C ILE A 124 -11.90 20.01 -2.23
N GLU A 125 -11.50 19.59 -1.04
CA GLU A 125 -10.19 19.89 -0.47
C GLU A 125 -9.43 18.61 -0.13
N VAL A 126 -8.11 18.71 -0.07
CA VAL A 126 -7.23 17.58 0.18
C VAL A 126 -7.49 16.98 1.56
N GLY A 127 -7.69 15.66 1.61
CA GLY A 127 -7.99 14.94 2.85
C GLY A 127 -9.48 14.73 3.10
N ASN A 128 -10.37 15.53 2.51
CA ASN A 128 -11.81 15.33 2.64
C ASN A 128 -12.24 14.06 1.90
N ALA A 129 -13.26 13.39 2.43
CA ALA A 129 -13.78 12.15 1.88
C ALA A 129 -15.24 12.31 1.43
N LEU A 130 -15.49 11.99 0.17
CA LEU A 130 -16.81 12.15 -0.46
C LEU A 130 -17.16 10.89 -1.27
N PRO A 131 -18.45 10.67 -1.58
CA PRO A 131 -18.87 9.74 -2.62
C PRO A 131 -18.27 10.14 -3.98
N LEU A 132 -17.87 9.15 -4.78
CA LEU A 132 -17.32 9.37 -6.13
C LEU A 132 -18.25 10.18 -7.05
N LEU A 133 -19.56 10.13 -6.81
CA LEU A 133 -20.56 10.95 -7.52
C LEU A 133 -20.26 12.45 -7.41
N ASN A 134 -19.83 12.92 -6.23
CA ASN A 134 -19.74 14.36 -5.92
C ASN A 134 -18.36 14.94 -6.22
N ILE A 135 -17.35 14.11 -6.41
CA ILE A 135 -15.98 14.55 -6.70
C ILE A 135 -15.85 14.91 -8.19
N PRO A 136 -15.36 16.09 -8.60
CA PRO A 136 -15.30 16.48 -10.00
C PRO A 136 -14.38 15.58 -10.85
N LEU A 137 -14.62 15.57 -12.16
CA LEU A 137 -13.79 14.85 -13.12
C LEU A 137 -12.35 15.39 -13.10
N GLY A 138 -11.39 14.54 -13.44
CA GLY A 138 -9.97 14.90 -13.49
C GLY A 138 -9.26 14.95 -12.14
N THR A 139 -9.99 14.98 -11.02
CA THR A 139 -9.41 15.03 -9.67
C THR A 139 -8.63 13.77 -9.32
N ALA A 140 -7.56 13.97 -8.53
CA ALA A 140 -6.78 12.89 -7.94
C ALA A 140 -7.42 12.46 -6.61
N VAL A 141 -7.64 11.16 -6.45
CA VAL A 141 -8.25 10.55 -5.28
C VAL A 141 -7.45 9.35 -4.80
N HIS A 142 -7.58 9.03 -3.52
CA HIS A 142 -6.97 7.86 -2.89
C HIS A 142 -7.93 7.21 -1.88
N ASN A 143 -7.52 6.07 -1.32
CA ASN A 143 -8.31 5.32 -0.35
C ASN A 143 -9.75 5.00 -0.81
N ILE A 144 -9.88 4.51 -2.04
CA ILE A 144 -11.20 4.31 -2.68
C ILE A 144 -11.83 3.00 -2.22
N GLU A 145 -13.13 3.03 -1.97
CA GLU A 145 -13.93 1.82 -1.70
C GLU A 145 -14.17 1.01 -2.99
N LEU A 146 -14.14 -0.31 -2.90
CA LEU A 146 -14.48 -1.17 -4.04
C LEU A 146 -15.96 -1.56 -4.08
N LYS A 147 -16.60 -1.48 -2.91
CA LYS A 147 -18.04 -1.65 -2.67
C LYS A 147 -18.43 -0.61 -1.64
N PRO A 148 -19.61 0.02 -1.75
CA PRO A 148 -20.06 1.02 -0.78
C PRO A 148 -19.98 0.48 0.65
N ASN A 149 -19.54 1.32 1.59
CA ASN A 149 -19.48 1.05 3.04
C ASN A 149 -18.51 -0.06 3.49
N LYS A 150 -17.70 -0.62 2.58
CA LYS A 150 -16.68 -1.63 2.93
C LYS A 150 -15.31 -1.02 3.27
N GLY A 151 -15.20 0.30 3.27
CA GLY A 151 -13.97 1.04 3.53
C GLY A 151 -13.01 1.02 2.35
N GLY A 152 -12.07 1.96 2.37
CA GLY A 152 -11.04 2.09 1.34
C GLY A 152 -10.17 0.84 1.25
N GLN A 153 -10.15 0.23 0.06
CA GLN A 153 -9.42 -1.02 -0.21
C GLN A 153 -8.25 -0.82 -1.16
N ILE A 154 -8.42 0.10 -2.12
CA ILE A 154 -7.48 0.35 -3.21
C ILE A 154 -6.84 1.74 -3.07
N VAL A 155 -5.68 1.94 -3.71
CA VAL A 155 -4.95 3.22 -3.73
C VAL A 155 -4.60 3.72 -2.32
N ARG A 156 -3.87 2.89 -1.56
CA ARG A 156 -3.45 3.17 -0.18
C ARG A 156 -1.93 3.26 0.00
N ALA A 157 -1.18 2.93 -1.04
CA ALA A 157 0.28 2.92 -0.97
C ALA A 157 0.83 4.35 -1.08
N ALA A 158 2.01 4.56 -0.52
CA ALA A 158 2.71 5.83 -0.56
C ALA A 158 2.87 6.34 -2.00
N GLY A 159 2.58 7.62 -2.23
CA GLY A 159 2.64 8.25 -3.56
C GLY A 159 1.56 7.82 -4.55
N THR A 160 0.64 6.91 -4.20
CA THR A 160 -0.39 6.46 -5.15
C THR A 160 -1.60 7.37 -5.17
N TYR A 161 -2.21 7.52 -6.35
CA TYR A 161 -3.50 8.17 -6.57
C TYR A 161 -4.21 7.49 -7.75
N ALA A 162 -5.52 7.61 -7.82
CA ALA A 162 -6.31 7.33 -9.00
C ALA A 162 -6.95 8.62 -9.49
N GLN A 163 -7.30 8.66 -10.77
CA GLN A 163 -7.92 9.82 -11.39
C GLN A 163 -9.34 9.48 -11.85
N ILE A 164 -10.27 10.39 -11.59
CA ILE A 164 -11.64 10.28 -12.11
C ILE A 164 -11.65 10.67 -13.59
N VAL A 165 -12.05 9.73 -14.46
CA VAL A 165 -12.03 9.92 -15.92
C VAL A 165 -13.43 10.28 -16.43
N ALA A 166 -14.44 9.52 -16.03
CA ALA A 166 -15.81 9.70 -16.48
C ALA A 166 -16.80 9.28 -15.40
N LYS A 167 -18.00 9.84 -15.45
CA LYS A 167 -19.15 9.46 -14.62
C LYS A 167 -20.29 9.09 -15.56
N GLU A 168 -20.79 7.87 -15.43
CA GLU A 168 -21.81 7.33 -16.33
C GLU A 168 -22.81 6.49 -15.53
N GLY A 169 -24.07 6.92 -15.51
CA GLY A 169 -25.15 6.26 -14.79
C GLY A 169 -24.84 6.04 -13.30
N ASP A 170 -24.85 4.79 -12.86
CA ASP A 170 -24.55 4.38 -11.48
C ASP A 170 -23.07 4.16 -11.19
N PHE A 171 -22.21 4.42 -12.16
CA PHE A 171 -20.80 4.12 -12.06
C PHE A 171 -19.88 5.29 -12.41
N VAL A 172 -18.65 5.19 -11.91
CA VAL A 172 -17.58 6.15 -12.10
C VAL A 172 -16.35 5.38 -12.61
N THR A 173 -15.79 5.87 -13.69
CA THR A 173 -14.61 5.30 -14.33
C THR A 173 -13.36 5.95 -13.75
N LEU A 174 -12.49 5.12 -13.18
CA LEU A 174 -11.25 5.51 -12.52
C LEU A 174 -10.05 4.96 -13.28
N LYS A 175 -9.05 5.82 -13.48
CA LYS A 175 -7.71 5.42 -13.91
C LYS A 175 -6.89 5.09 -12.67
N MET A 176 -6.54 3.83 -12.53
CA MET A 176 -5.80 3.29 -11.39
C MET A 176 -4.30 3.61 -11.47
N PRO A 177 -3.55 3.54 -10.35
CA PRO A 177 -2.08 3.65 -10.35
C PRO A 177 -1.39 2.65 -11.29
N SER A 178 -2.02 1.49 -11.53
CA SER A 178 -1.54 0.46 -12.45
C SER A 178 -1.81 0.77 -13.93
N SER A 179 -2.33 1.94 -14.26
CA SER A 179 -2.87 2.31 -15.59
C SER A 179 -4.09 1.50 -16.05
N GLU A 180 -4.61 0.60 -15.21
CA GLU A 180 -5.90 -0.07 -15.41
C GLU A 180 -7.03 0.96 -15.34
N VAL A 181 -7.99 0.87 -16.26
CA VAL A 181 -9.21 1.70 -16.24
C VAL A 181 -10.35 0.82 -15.73
N ARG A 182 -10.95 1.24 -14.63
CA ARG A 182 -11.90 0.44 -13.88
C ARG A 182 -13.13 1.24 -13.49
N ILE A 183 -14.27 0.61 -13.60
CA ILE A 183 -15.58 1.12 -13.23
C ILE A 183 -15.86 0.78 -11.75
N ILE A 184 -16.28 1.76 -10.97
CA ILE A 184 -16.65 1.64 -9.55
C ILE A 184 -18.02 2.29 -9.33
N ASN A 185 -18.82 1.79 -8.38
CA ASN A 185 -20.13 2.37 -8.08
C ASN A 185 -19.98 3.82 -7.56
N LYS A 186 -20.82 4.74 -8.03
CA LYS A 186 -20.81 6.17 -7.68
C LYS A 186 -20.94 6.47 -6.18
N ASN A 187 -21.58 5.57 -5.42
CA ASN A 187 -21.79 5.71 -3.97
C ASN A 187 -20.56 5.30 -3.14
N CYS A 188 -19.52 4.75 -3.77
CA CYS A 188 -18.28 4.42 -3.07
C CYS A 188 -17.57 5.70 -2.61
N TYR A 189 -17.05 5.69 -1.39
CA TYR A 189 -16.26 6.82 -0.89
C TYR A 189 -14.83 6.81 -1.43
N ALA A 190 -14.28 8.01 -1.58
CA ALA A 190 -12.88 8.24 -1.86
C ALA A 190 -12.39 9.50 -1.15
N THR A 191 -11.11 9.54 -0.82
CA THR A 191 -10.47 10.71 -0.22
C THR A 191 -9.78 11.53 -1.30
N ILE A 192 -9.98 12.84 -1.31
CA ILE A 192 -9.33 13.74 -2.27
C ILE A 192 -7.82 13.84 -1.97
N GLY A 193 -7.03 13.83 -3.03
CA GLY A 193 -5.58 13.99 -3.01
C GLY A 193 -4.81 12.71 -3.30
N GLN A 194 -3.49 12.86 -3.41
CA GLN A 194 -2.52 11.77 -3.53
C GLN A 194 -2.04 11.32 -2.16
N VAL A 195 -1.78 10.03 -1.95
CA VAL A 195 -1.16 9.56 -0.69
C VAL A 195 0.25 10.15 -0.56
N GLY A 196 0.61 10.65 0.61
CA GLY A 196 1.95 11.19 0.87
C GLY A 196 3.08 10.15 0.83
N ASN A 197 4.28 10.58 1.22
CA ASN A 197 5.52 9.79 1.21
C ASN A 197 5.93 9.29 -0.19
N ILE A 198 5.89 10.18 -1.18
CA ILE A 198 6.17 9.85 -2.60
C ILE A 198 7.54 9.20 -2.78
N ASP A 199 8.55 9.72 -2.08
CA ASP A 199 9.93 9.26 -2.17
C ASP A 199 10.17 7.86 -1.60
N ALA A 200 9.15 7.20 -1.04
CA ALA A 200 9.26 5.85 -0.52
C ALA A 200 9.77 4.84 -1.57
N SER A 201 9.46 5.04 -2.86
CA SER A 201 9.95 4.18 -3.96
C SER A 201 11.44 4.33 -4.20
N ASN A 202 12.00 5.50 -3.90
CA ASN A 202 13.38 5.86 -4.21
C ASN A 202 14.36 5.40 -3.11
N ILE A 203 13.85 4.75 -2.06
CA ILE A 203 14.67 4.25 -0.94
C ILE A 203 15.39 2.95 -1.31
N THR A 204 16.71 3.04 -1.39
CA THR A 204 17.67 1.94 -1.47
C THR A 204 18.00 1.36 -0.09
N ILE A 205 17.92 0.02 0.01
CA ILE A 205 18.08 -0.71 1.27
C ILE A 205 19.55 -0.73 1.73
N GLY A 206 20.48 -0.84 0.79
CA GLY A 206 21.94 -0.80 1.01
C GLY A 206 22.54 -2.12 1.50
N LYS A 207 21.99 -2.72 2.56
CA LYS A 207 22.53 -3.96 3.16
C LYS A 207 21.48 -5.04 3.41
N ALA A 208 21.91 -6.31 3.34
CA ALA A 208 21.04 -7.47 3.57
C ALA A 208 20.37 -7.45 4.95
N GLY A 209 21.09 -7.02 6.00
CA GLY A 209 20.55 -6.93 7.36
C GLY A 209 19.30 -6.03 7.47
N ARG A 210 19.20 -4.97 6.65
CA ARG A 210 18.01 -4.11 6.66
C ARG A 210 16.79 -4.81 6.07
N ASN A 211 16.96 -5.70 5.09
CA ASN A 211 15.87 -6.58 4.62
C ASN A 211 15.40 -7.53 5.74
N ARG A 212 16.33 -8.05 6.54
CA ARG A 212 15.99 -8.90 7.70
C ARG A 212 15.16 -8.14 8.73
N TRP A 213 15.50 -6.89 9.03
CA TRP A 213 14.71 -6.03 9.93
C TRP A 213 13.27 -5.79 9.43
N LEU A 214 13.07 -5.74 8.11
CA LEU A 214 11.75 -5.66 7.48
C LEU A 214 10.96 -6.97 7.53
N GLY A 215 11.56 -8.06 8.03
CA GLY A 215 10.95 -9.39 8.08
C GLY A 215 10.99 -10.14 6.76
N LYS A 216 11.89 -9.78 5.86
CA LYS A 216 12.15 -10.47 4.59
C LYS A 216 13.37 -11.39 4.78
N LYS A 217 13.15 -12.70 4.67
CA LYS A 217 14.23 -13.71 4.69
C LYS A 217 14.89 -13.79 3.29
N PRO A 218 16.10 -14.35 3.17
CA PRO A 218 16.76 -14.54 1.88
C PRO A 218 15.91 -15.38 0.93
N THR A 219 16.05 -15.12 -0.37
CA THR A 219 15.44 -15.92 -1.43
C THR A 219 16.52 -16.71 -2.15
N VAL A 220 16.39 -18.03 -2.20
CA VAL A 220 17.32 -18.90 -2.95
C VAL A 220 16.76 -19.10 -4.36
N ARG A 221 17.62 -19.02 -5.37
CA ARG A 221 17.25 -19.23 -6.78
C ARG A 221 16.99 -20.71 -7.02
N GLY A 222 16.02 -21.04 -7.87
CA GLY A 222 15.71 -22.44 -8.20
C GLY A 222 16.83 -23.20 -8.91
N VAL A 223 17.68 -22.49 -9.67
CA VAL A 223 18.80 -23.07 -10.43
C VAL A 223 19.89 -23.67 -9.54
N VAL A 224 20.01 -23.19 -8.30
CA VAL A 224 21.02 -23.68 -7.34
C VAL A 224 20.44 -24.70 -6.36
N MET A 225 19.27 -25.25 -6.66
CA MET A 225 18.61 -26.28 -5.87
C MET A 225 18.79 -27.65 -6.52
N ASN A 226 18.36 -28.72 -5.85
CA ASN A 226 18.31 -30.05 -6.45
C ASN A 226 17.02 -30.24 -7.26
N PRO A 227 16.98 -31.23 -8.18
CA PRO A 227 15.78 -31.51 -9.00
C PRO A 227 14.51 -31.75 -8.19
N ILE A 228 14.63 -32.30 -6.97
CA ILE A 228 13.51 -32.53 -6.05
C ILE A 228 12.86 -31.24 -5.53
N ASP A 229 13.64 -30.16 -5.38
CA ASP A 229 13.20 -28.91 -4.75
C ASP A 229 12.65 -27.90 -5.76
N HIS A 230 13.22 -27.90 -6.97
CA HIS A 230 12.83 -26.96 -8.02
C HIS A 230 12.96 -27.59 -9.40
N PRO A 231 12.03 -27.31 -10.33
CA PRO A 231 12.14 -27.83 -11.70
C PRO A 231 13.32 -27.27 -12.54
N HIS A 232 14.15 -26.39 -11.98
CA HIS A 232 15.38 -25.88 -12.61
C HIS A 232 16.63 -26.37 -11.87
N GLY A 233 16.45 -27.18 -10.83
CA GLY A 233 17.55 -27.66 -10.01
C GLY A 233 18.31 -28.80 -10.68
N GLY A 234 19.55 -29.02 -10.24
CA GLY A 234 20.48 -30.01 -10.77
C GLY A 234 21.43 -29.49 -11.85
N GLY A 235 22.12 -30.43 -12.48
CA GLY A 235 23.27 -30.17 -13.35
C GLY A 235 24.59 -30.26 -12.58
N GLU A 236 25.65 -30.72 -13.26
CA GLU A 236 27.00 -30.88 -12.68
C GLU A 236 27.65 -29.54 -12.33
N GLY A 237 27.21 -28.46 -12.98
CA GLY A 237 27.68 -27.09 -12.74
C GLY A 237 26.57 -26.07 -12.99
N LYS A 238 26.97 -24.83 -13.30
CA LYS A 238 26.00 -23.77 -13.61
C LYS A 238 25.26 -24.09 -14.91
N SER A 239 23.99 -24.44 -14.79
CA SER A 239 23.12 -24.82 -15.90
C SER A 239 22.23 -23.66 -16.39
N PRO A 240 21.89 -23.61 -17.68
CA PRO A 240 20.77 -22.82 -18.17
C PRO A 240 19.44 -23.43 -17.71
N ILE A 241 18.32 -22.78 -18.05
CA ILE A 241 16.99 -23.20 -17.57
C ILE A 241 16.59 -24.60 -18.06
N GLY A 242 17.09 -25.03 -19.22
CA GLY A 242 16.85 -26.39 -19.76
C GLY A 242 15.38 -26.69 -20.10
N LYS A 243 14.50 -25.67 -20.15
CA LYS A 243 13.08 -25.79 -20.45
C LYS A 243 12.64 -24.69 -21.41
N THR A 244 11.53 -24.93 -22.12
CA THR A 244 10.94 -23.98 -23.08
C THR A 244 10.61 -22.63 -22.44
N HIS A 245 10.15 -22.64 -21.18
CA HIS A 245 9.90 -21.43 -20.41
C HIS A 245 10.35 -21.59 -18.96
N PRO A 246 10.74 -20.49 -18.27
CA PRO A 246 11.05 -20.53 -16.86
C PRO A 246 9.81 -20.87 -16.04
N VAL A 247 9.94 -21.77 -15.07
CA VAL A 247 8.85 -22.21 -14.21
C VAL A 247 9.05 -21.81 -12.74
N THR A 248 7.94 -21.77 -12.03
CA THR A 248 7.86 -21.62 -10.57
C THR A 248 8.27 -22.92 -9.87
N PRO A 249 8.52 -22.92 -8.54
CA PRO A 249 8.81 -24.15 -7.80
C PRO A 249 7.70 -25.20 -7.89
N TRP A 250 6.47 -24.78 -8.21
CA TRP A 250 5.32 -25.66 -8.40
C TRP A 250 5.09 -26.05 -9.87
N GLY A 251 6.10 -25.90 -10.74
CA GLY A 251 6.05 -26.33 -12.14
C GLY A 251 5.24 -25.44 -13.09
N LYS A 252 4.57 -24.39 -12.61
CA LYS A 252 3.79 -23.48 -13.47
C LYS A 252 4.71 -22.47 -14.18
N PRO A 253 4.43 -22.07 -15.44
CA PRO A 253 5.18 -21.02 -16.13
C PRO A 253 5.22 -19.70 -15.33
N ALA A 254 6.41 -19.12 -15.19
CA ALA A 254 6.65 -17.91 -14.40
C ALA A 254 6.59 -16.62 -15.25
N LEU A 255 6.90 -16.70 -16.54
CA LEU A 255 6.91 -15.57 -17.47
C LEU A 255 5.75 -15.67 -18.47
N GLY A 256 5.15 -14.53 -18.81
CA GLY A 256 4.12 -14.40 -19.87
C GLY A 256 2.73 -14.96 -19.55
N GLN A 257 2.62 -15.99 -18.71
CA GLN A 257 1.35 -16.66 -18.43
C GLN A 257 0.38 -15.79 -17.60
N LYS A 258 -0.81 -15.51 -18.16
CA LYS A 258 -1.87 -14.77 -17.47
C LYS A 258 -2.51 -15.63 -16.37
N THR A 259 -2.38 -15.23 -15.10
CA THR A 259 -2.88 -15.98 -13.93
C THR A 259 -4.29 -15.62 -13.47
N ARG A 260 -4.88 -14.55 -14.02
CA ARG A 260 -6.24 -14.12 -13.65
C ARG A 260 -7.29 -15.08 -14.23
N LYS A 261 -8.21 -15.56 -13.38
CA LYS A 261 -9.35 -16.40 -13.80
C LYS A 261 -10.19 -15.71 -14.89
N LYS A 262 -10.41 -16.40 -16.01
CA LYS A 262 -11.15 -15.88 -17.20
C LYS A 262 -12.61 -15.53 -16.90
N LYS A 263 -13.31 -16.34 -16.10
CA LYS A 263 -14.74 -16.15 -15.76
C LYS A 263 -14.96 -15.37 -14.45
N LYS A 264 -14.04 -14.47 -14.07
CA LYS A 264 -14.18 -13.71 -12.81
C LYS A 264 -15.25 -12.62 -12.98
N TYR A 265 -16.21 -12.56 -12.06
CA TYR A 265 -17.33 -11.58 -12.07
C TYR A 265 -16.87 -10.13 -12.27
N SER A 266 -15.68 -9.77 -11.76
CA SER A 266 -15.19 -8.40 -11.84
C SER A 266 -14.57 -8.01 -13.16
N ASN A 267 -14.54 -8.91 -14.16
CA ASN A 267 -14.05 -8.60 -15.50
C ASN A 267 -14.93 -7.56 -16.19
N LYS A 268 -16.25 -7.57 -15.97
CA LYS A 268 -17.18 -6.58 -16.53
C LYS A 268 -16.94 -5.14 -16.06
N TYR A 269 -16.30 -4.98 -14.90
CA TYR A 269 -15.99 -3.66 -14.34
C TYR A 269 -14.60 -3.15 -14.76
N ILE A 270 -13.86 -3.86 -15.61
CA ILE A 270 -12.52 -3.46 -16.08
C ILE A 270 -12.63 -3.14 -17.56
N LEU A 271 -12.56 -1.84 -17.89
CA LEU A 271 -12.61 -1.36 -19.28
C LEU A 271 -11.28 -1.61 -19.99
N ARG A 272 -10.17 -1.27 -19.33
CA ARG A 272 -8.83 -1.43 -19.89
C ARG A 272 -7.90 -2.05 -18.87
N ARG A 273 -7.19 -3.10 -19.26
CA ARG A 273 -6.18 -3.73 -18.39
C ARG A 273 -4.92 -2.87 -18.31
N ARG A 274 -4.14 -3.10 -17.25
CA ARG A 274 -2.78 -2.53 -17.10
C ARG A 274 -1.93 -2.85 -18.34
N LYS A 275 -1.05 -1.90 -18.70
CA LYS A 275 0.04 -2.14 -19.65
C LYS A 275 1.07 -3.06 -19.00
#